data_AF-A0A818DCS3-F1
#
_entry.id   AF-A0A818DCS3-F1
#
_cell.length_a   1.000
_cell.length_b   1.000
_cell.length_c   1.000
_cell.angle_alpha   90.00
_cell.angle_beta   90.00
_cell.angle_gamma   90.00
#
_symmetry.space_group_name_H-M   'P 1'
#
loop_
_entity.id
_entity.type
_entity.pdbx_description
1 polymer ?
#
loop_
_entity_poly.entity_id
_entity_poly.type
_entity_poly.pdbx_seq_one_letter_code
_entity_poly.pdbx_strand_id
1 'polypeptide(L)'
;MDRNFPLSLNLTLTFTEIDDIVGQLNANIIINTTHSFIMATSSNQNKDIIVGVSFQSGFGGQLIQNSNQNNIINSKLSAAAVISPDSLIDVTQLSMLVIDKPTYYHHLTSFTNKKLVSSVIVAKIQRNSSSFSNRMNISLYFTKQFEYNTTSDTVSIGNLTCSYYNTSTANWDESGCTLPIYNSLFNRYECSCNHLTTFALLFTIDPSLSTKHSTYESTTLISSAMSTNTISSLQNHSSSISSDVQTTTLSDF
;
A
#
# COMPACT_ATOMS: atom_id res chain seq x y z
N MET A 1 -12.43 33.76 16.08
CA MET A 1 -11.76 34.28 14.87
C MET A 1 -12.12 33.34 13.75
N ASP A 2 -13.16 33.70 12.99
CA ASP A 2 -13.66 32.83 11.93
C ASP A 2 -12.70 32.88 10.75
N ARG A 3 -11.96 31.80 10.52
CA ARG A 3 -11.21 31.61 9.28
C ARG A 3 -12.20 31.18 8.20
N ASN A 4 -12.86 32.18 7.60
CA ASN A 4 -13.48 32.01 6.29
C ASN A 4 -12.39 31.55 5.31
N PHE A 5 -12.38 30.28 4.95
CA PHE A 5 -11.58 29.78 3.85
C PHE A 5 -12.28 30.19 2.54
N PRO A 6 -11.70 31.11 1.73
CA PRO A 6 -12.30 31.48 0.46
C PRO A 6 -12.11 30.32 -0.52
N LEU A 7 -13.17 29.52 -0.72
CA LEU A 7 -13.19 28.42 -1.68
C LEU A 7 -13.25 28.97 -3.13
N SER A 8 -12.13 29.47 -3.63
CA SER A 8 -11.92 29.76 -5.05
C SER A 8 -11.45 28.51 -5.81
N LEU A 9 -11.82 28.44 -7.10
CA LEU A 9 -11.62 27.30 -8.00
C LEU A 9 -10.25 26.59 -7.90
N ASN A 10 -10.30 25.25 -7.96
CA ASN A 10 -9.17 24.34 -8.19
C ASN A 10 -8.02 24.34 -7.15
N LEU A 11 -8.29 24.60 -5.86
CA LEU A 11 -7.36 24.18 -4.80
C LEU A 11 -7.51 22.69 -4.50
N THR A 12 -6.43 21.93 -4.68
CA THR A 12 -6.26 20.62 -4.01
C THR A 12 -5.75 20.90 -2.60
N LEU A 13 -6.49 20.48 -1.58
CA LEU A 13 -6.10 20.64 -0.18
C LEU A 13 -4.87 19.77 0.13
N THR A 14 -3.99 20.24 1.00
CA THR A 14 -2.95 19.41 1.61
C THR A 14 -3.54 18.47 2.67
N PHE A 15 -2.84 17.39 3.01
CA PHE A 15 -3.28 16.51 4.10
C PHE A 15 -3.37 17.25 5.45
N THR A 16 -2.51 18.25 5.72
CA THR A 16 -2.64 19.11 6.91
C THR A 16 -3.96 19.89 6.91
N GLU A 17 -4.34 20.51 5.79
CA GLU A 17 -5.61 21.25 5.70
C GLU A 17 -6.83 20.33 5.84
N ILE A 18 -6.78 19.12 5.28
CA ILE A 18 -7.84 18.11 5.43
C ILE A 18 -7.94 17.67 6.90
N ASP A 19 -6.81 17.37 7.53
CA ASP A 19 -6.70 16.93 8.94
C ASP A 19 -7.24 18.00 9.91
N ASP A 20 -6.95 19.28 9.64
CA ASP A 20 -7.48 20.45 10.35
C ASP A 20 -9.00 20.63 10.14
N ILE A 21 -9.49 20.53 8.89
CA ILE A 21 -10.91 20.70 8.56
C ILE A 21 -11.75 19.60 9.21
N VAL A 22 -11.32 18.33 9.13
CA VAL A 22 -12.02 17.20 9.75
C VAL A 22 -12.03 17.33 11.28
N GLY A 23 -10.97 17.88 11.89
CA GLY A 23 -10.91 18.16 13.33
C GLY A 23 -11.87 19.27 13.79
N GLN A 24 -12.16 20.25 12.93
CA GLN A 24 -13.01 21.41 13.22
C GLN A 24 -14.51 21.19 12.98
N LEU A 25 -14.91 20.05 12.40
CA LEU A 25 -16.33 19.70 12.25
C LEU A 25 -16.98 19.62 13.64
N ASN A 26 -17.99 20.46 13.91
CA ASN A 26 -18.60 20.64 15.23
C ASN A 26 -20.12 20.32 15.25
N ALA A 27 -20.63 19.71 14.18
CA ALA A 27 -22.04 19.34 14.03
C ALA A 27 -22.18 17.86 13.67
N ASN A 28 -23.38 17.31 13.88
CA ASN A 28 -23.75 15.99 13.38
C ASN A 28 -23.91 16.04 11.86
N ILE A 29 -22.91 15.56 11.13
CA ILE A 29 -22.82 15.59 9.67
C ILE A 29 -22.54 14.16 9.20
N ILE A 30 -23.23 13.72 8.15
CA ILE A 30 -22.87 12.54 7.37
C ILE A 30 -23.05 12.93 5.90
N ILE A 31 -21.99 12.82 5.09
CA ILE A 31 -22.03 13.00 3.64
C ILE A 31 -21.43 11.75 3.01
N ASN A 32 -22.19 11.11 2.14
CA ASN A 32 -21.84 9.84 1.52
C ASN A 32 -21.87 10.00 0.00
N THR A 33 -20.75 9.67 -0.65
CA THR A 33 -20.60 9.68 -2.11
C THR A 33 -19.89 8.42 -2.58
N THR A 34 -19.91 8.14 -3.88
CA THR A 34 -19.18 7.02 -4.49
C THR A 34 -17.66 7.12 -4.40
N HIS A 35 -17.12 8.29 -4.00
CA HIS A 35 -15.68 8.60 -3.94
C HIS A 35 -15.19 9.07 -2.57
N SER A 36 -16.10 9.36 -1.63
CA SER A 36 -15.74 9.81 -0.29
C SER A 36 -16.89 9.59 0.69
N PHE A 37 -16.52 9.39 1.95
CA PHE A 37 -17.47 9.33 3.05
C PHE A 37 -16.93 10.16 4.20
N ILE A 38 -17.70 11.14 4.66
CA ILE A 38 -17.33 11.96 5.80
C ILE A 38 -18.45 11.92 6.83
N MET A 39 -18.06 11.75 8.08
CA MET A 39 -18.94 11.84 9.23
C MET A 39 -18.30 12.68 10.33
N ALA A 40 -19.14 13.41 11.05
CA ALA A 40 -18.84 13.99 12.34
C ALA A 40 -20.08 13.73 13.20
N THR A 41 -19.93 13.11 14.37
CA THR A 41 -21.07 12.68 15.19
C THR A 41 -20.68 12.57 16.66
N SER A 42 -21.66 12.77 17.55
CA SER A 42 -21.50 12.48 18.97
C SER A 42 -21.18 11.00 19.18
N SER A 43 -20.06 10.67 19.84
CA SER A 43 -19.67 9.26 20.04
C SER A 43 -20.61 8.51 20.99
N ASN A 44 -21.30 9.23 21.88
CA ASN A 44 -22.12 8.65 22.95
C ASN A 44 -23.63 8.71 22.61
N GLN A 45 -24.08 7.79 21.76
CA GLN A 45 -25.51 7.62 21.42
C GLN A 45 -26.05 6.29 21.98
N ASN A 46 -26.46 6.29 23.25
CA ASN A 46 -27.03 5.12 23.95
C ASN A 46 -26.08 3.89 23.92
N LYS A 47 -26.64 2.67 24.01
CA LYS A 47 -25.89 1.40 24.13
C LYS A 47 -25.04 1.01 22.89
N ASP A 48 -25.12 1.76 21.80
CA ASP A 48 -24.49 1.40 20.52
C ASP A 48 -23.58 2.53 20.03
N ILE A 49 -22.34 2.50 20.51
CA ILE A 49 -21.28 3.47 20.28
C ILE A 49 -20.81 3.37 18.83
N ILE A 50 -20.71 4.52 18.16
CA ILE A 50 -20.08 4.61 16.84
C ILE A 50 -18.57 4.53 17.03
N VAL A 51 -17.97 3.44 16.56
CA VAL A 51 -16.54 3.13 16.70
C VAL A 51 -15.71 3.46 15.47
N GLY A 52 -16.35 3.73 14.33
CA GLY A 52 -15.64 4.19 13.13
C GLY A 52 -16.45 4.12 11.85
N VAL A 53 -15.77 3.87 10.73
CA VAL A 53 -16.35 3.94 9.37
C VAL A 53 -15.81 2.83 8.47
N SER A 54 -16.64 2.39 7.53
CA SER A 54 -16.22 1.58 6.38
C SER A 54 -16.54 2.30 5.07
N PHE A 55 -15.86 1.88 4.01
CA PHE A 55 -16.04 2.40 2.66
C PHE A 55 -15.81 1.33 1.60
N GLN A 56 -16.65 1.32 0.57
CA GLN A 56 -16.53 0.46 -0.60
C GLN A 56 -16.60 1.31 -1.88
N SER A 57 -15.50 1.28 -2.67
CA SER A 57 -15.34 2.05 -3.91
C SER A 57 -16.51 1.82 -4.87
N GLY A 58 -17.13 2.92 -5.33
CA GLY A 58 -18.31 2.89 -6.20
C GLY A 58 -19.66 2.73 -5.49
N PHE A 59 -19.69 2.46 -4.18
CA PHE A 59 -20.92 2.29 -3.40
C PHE A 59 -21.07 3.36 -2.31
N GLY A 60 -19.97 3.74 -1.65
CA GLY A 60 -19.96 4.72 -0.56
C GLY A 60 -19.54 4.10 0.78
N GLY A 61 -19.82 4.81 1.87
CA GLY A 61 -19.46 4.41 3.23
C GLY A 61 -20.64 4.12 4.15
N GLN A 62 -20.31 3.55 5.31
CA GLN A 62 -21.24 3.18 6.38
C GLN A 62 -20.60 3.44 7.76
N LEU A 63 -21.42 3.79 8.75
CA LEU A 63 -21.00 3.88 10.15
C LEU A 63 -20.79 2.49 10.75
N ILE A 64 -19.67 2.31 11.45
CA ILE A 64 -19.39 1.12 12.25
C ILE A 64 -19.78 1.40 13.70
N GLN A 65 -20.62 0.54 14.25
CA GLN A 65 -21.07 0.55 15.64
C GLN A 65 -20.66 -0.76 16.31
N ASN A 66 -20.54 -0.81 17.64
CA ASN A 66 -20.15 -2.04 18.33
C ASN A 66 -21.14 -3.20 18.10
N SER A 67 -22.42 -2.93 17.82
CA SER A 67 -23.40 -3.95 17.42
C SER A 67 -23.15 -4.59 16.04
N ASN A 68 -22.61 -3.82 15.09
CA ASN A 68 -22.53 -4.21 13.68
C ASN A 68 -21.10 -4.49 13.18
N GLN A 69 -20.08 -4.13 13.99
CA GLN A 69 -18.66 -4.16 13.64
C GLN A 69 -18.23 -5.46 12.96
N ASN A 70 -18.52 -6.61 13.58
CA ASN A 70 -18.12 -7.92 13.06
C ASN A 70 -18.71 -8.22 11.69
N ASN A 71 -19.92 -7.75 11.38
CA ASN A 71 -20.55 -7.97 10.08
C ASN A 71 -19.91 -7.09 9.00
N ILE A 72 -19.58 -5.85 9.35
CA ILE A 72 -18.94 -4.90 8.42
C ILE A 72 -17.48 -5.29 8.15
N ILE A 73 -16.66 -5.51 9.19
CA ILE A 73 -15.24 -5.81 8.98
C ILE A 73 -15.02 -7.16 8.32
N ASN A 74 -15.95 -8.13 8.42
CA ASN A 74 -15.85 -9.41 7.72
C ASN A 74 -16.51 -9.39 6.32
N SER A 75 -16.49 -8.23 5.66
CA SER A 75 -16.97 -8.04 4.28
C SER A 75 -15.88 -7.49 3.36
N LYS A 76 -16.17 -7.45 2.05
CA LYS A 76 -15.28 -6.83 1.05
C LYS A 76 -15.39 -5.32 1.14
N LEU A 77 -14.29 -4.67 1.55
CA LEU A 77 -14.20 -3.22 1.75
C LEU A 77 -13.07 -2.66 0.89
N SER A 78 -13.13 -1.36 0.57
CA SER A 78 -11.99 -0.63 0.02
C SER A 78 -11.13 -0.04 1.13
N ALA A 79 -11.78 0.53 2.14
CA ALA A 79 -11.13 1.05 3.34
C ALA A 79 -12.06 0.92 4.56
N ALA A 80 -11.49 0.80 5.75
CA ALA A 80 -12.21 1.00 7.00
C ALA A 80 -11.27 1.40 8.14
N ALA A 81 -11.85 2.06 9.14
CA ALA A 81 -11.21 2.38 10.40
C ALA A 81 -12.15 2.05 11.57
N VAL A 82 -11.59 1.42 12.61
CA VAL A 82 -12.30 1.08 13.85
C VAL A 82 -11.42 1.49 15.02
N ILE A 83 -11.89 2.44 15.83
CA ILE A 83 -11.24 2.84 17.07
C ILE A 83 -11.72 1.90 18.19
N SER A 84 -10.80 1.45 19.04
CA SER A 84 -11.14 0.65 20.23
C SER A 84 -12.12 1.42 21.13
N PRO A 85 -13.20 0.79 21.64
CA PRO A 85 -14.13 1.44 22.57
C PRO A 85 -13.45 2.11 23.77
N ASP A 86 -12.39 1.50 24.31
CA ASP A 86 -11.61 2.06 25.43
C ASP A 86 -10.89 3.39 25.08
N SER A 87 -10.59 3.61 23.81
CA SER A 87 -10.01 4.86 23.31
C SER A 87 -11.07 5.96 23.12
N LEU A 88 -12.36 5.62 23.12
CA LEU A 88 -13.50 6.54 22.97
C LEU A 88 -14.09 7.03 24.30
N ILE A 89 -13.48 6.65 25.43
CA ILE A 89 -13.81 7.20 26.75
C ILE A 89 -13.62 8.73 26.73
N ASP A 90 -14.61 9.45 27.26
CA ASP A 90 -14.74 10.92 27.29
C ASP A 90 -14.71 11.63 25.93
N VAL A 91 -14.86 10.89 24.82
CA VAL A 91 -15.00 11.46 23.48
C VAL A 91 -16.40 12.03 23.30
N THR A 92 -16.48 13.34 23.14
CA THR A 92 -17.74 14.04 22.88
C THR A 92 -18.13 13.91 21.41
N GLN A 93 -17.15 13.89 20.51
CA GLN A 93 -17.37 13.82 19.07
C GLN A 93 -16.28 12.98 18.38
N LEU A 94 -16.71 12.11 17.47
CA LEU A 94 -15.85 11.43 16.51
C LEU A 94 -16.04 12.10 15.15
N SER A 95 -14.95 12.35 14.42
CA SER A 95 -14.94 12.84 13.04
C SER A 95 -14.06 11.93 12.20
N MET A 96 -14.57 11.43 11.08
CA MET A 96 -13.82 10.59 10.15
C MET A 96 -14.13 10.98 8.71
N LEU A 97 -13.11 10.93 7.85
CA LEU A 97 -13.21 11.08 6.41
C LEU A 97 -12.49 9.92 5.72
N VAL A 98 -13.12 9.32 4.73
CA VAL A 98 -12.49 8.41 3.77
C VAL A 98 -12.47 9.09 2.40
N ILE A 99 -11.30 9.11 1.76
CA ILE A 99 -11.11 9.58 0.39
C ILE A 99 -10.74 8.35 -0.45
N ASP A 100 -11.63 7.94 -1.33
CA ASP A 100 -11.39 6.82 -2.25
C ASP A 100 -10.52 7.26 -3.43
N LYS A 101 -9.62 6.38 -3.85
CA LYS A 101 -8.72 6.59 -4.99
C LYS A 101 -8.15 8.03 -5.10
N PRO A 102 -7.40 8.50 -4.09
CA PRO A 102 -6.87 9.87 -3.99
C PRO A 102 -5.76 10.16 -5.04
N THR A 103 -6.11 10.25 -6.32
CA THR A 103 -5.18 10.32 -7.46
C THR A 103 -4.18 11.47 -7.41
N TYR A 104 -4.62 12.65 -6.96
CA TYR A 104 -3.75 13.82 -6.76
C TYR A 104 -2.61 13.60 -5.75
N TYR A 105 -2.69 12.56 -4.92
CA TYR A 105 -1.73 12.26 -3.86
C TYR A 105 -0.94 10.96 -4.12
N HIS A 106 -1.00 10.38 -5.33
CA HIS A 106 -0.25 9.16 -5.67
C HIS A 106 1.27 9.29 -5.48
N HIS A 107 1.80 10.45 -5.84
CA HIS A 107 3.23 10.76 -5.81
C HIS A 107 3.54 11.61 -4.58
N LEU A 108 4.12 11.00 -3.55
CA LEU A 108 4.37 11.64 -2.25
C LEU A 108 5.66 12.46 -2.27
N THR A 109 5.63 13.54 -3.08
CA THR A 109 6.77 14.39 -3.47
C THR A 109 7.88 13.65 -4.21
N SER A 110 8.73 14.38 -4.93
CA SER A 110 9.84 13.81 -5.71
C SER A 110 10.98 13.22 -4.85
N PHE A 111 10.94 13.40 -3.52
CA PHE A 111 12.03 13.03 -2.61
C PHE A 111 11.77 11.75 -1.81
N THR A 112 10.53 11.25 -1.77
CA THR A 112 10.23 9.98 -1.11
C THR A 112 10.02 8.89 -2.16
N ASN A 113 10.66 7.74 -1.98
CA ASN A 113 10.39 6.54 -2.79
C ASN A 113 9.05 5.86 -2.40
N LYS A 114 8.17 6.59 -1.70
CA LYS A 114 6.87 6.14 -1.22
C LYS A 114 5.78 6.50 -2.23
N LYS A 115 4.87 5.57 -2.48
CA LYS A 115 3.69 5.77 -3.32
C LYS A 115 2.43 5.39 -2.57
N LEU A 116 1.39 6.19 -2.70
CA LEU A 116 0.08 5.89 -2.12
C LEU A 116 -0.59 4.75 -2.90
N VAL A 117 -1.04 3.69 -2.20
CA VAL A 117 -1.61 2.47 -2.82
C VAL A 117 -3.04 2.14 -2.38
N SER A 118 -3.64 2.94 -1.51
CA SER A 118 -5.01 2.75 -0.99
C SER A 118 -5.83 4.05 -1.00
N SER A 119 -7.09 3.94 -0.59
CA SER A 119 -7.85 5.08 -0.05
C SER A 119 -7.10 5.71 1.14
N VAL A 120 -7.36 6.98 1.42
CA VAL A 120 -6.89 7.69 2.62
C VAL A 120 -8.00 7.73 3.66
N ILE A 121 -7.67 7.54 4.93
CA ILE A 121 -8.60 7.70 6.05
C ILE A 121 -8.07 8.81 6.97
N VAL A 122 -8.90 9.78 7.31
CA VAL A 122 -8.62 10.77 8.36
C VAL A 122 -9.51 10.46 9.55
N ALA A 123 -8.95 10.43 10.75
CA ALA A 123 -9.69 10.24 11.99
C ALA A 123 -9.30 11.31 13.01
N LYS A 124 -10.32 11.96 13.60
CA LYS A 124 -10.20 12.97 14.64
C LYS A 124 -11.26 12.76 15.70
N ILE A 125 -10.98 13.24 16.91
CA ILE A 125 -11.89 13.20 18.04
C ILE A 125 -11.81 14.51 18.80
N GLN A 126 -12.91 14.87 19.45
CA GLN A 126 -12.95 15.90 20.47
C GLN A 126 -13.28 15.24 21.81
N ARG A 127 -12.64 15.71 22.89
CA ARG A 127 -12.87 15.25 24.26
C ARG A 127 -13.37 16.39 25.11
N ASN A 128 -14.05 16.06 26.21
CA ASN A 128 -14.17 17.01 27.30
C ASN A 128 -12.78 17.26 27.92
N SER A 129 -12.45 18.51 28.21
CA SER A 129 -11.09 19.01 28.47
C SER A 129 -10.42 18.49 29.75
N SER A 130 -11.11 17.65 30.53
CA SER A 130 -10.63 17.02 31.77
C SER A 130 -9.99 15.64 31.59
N SER A 131 -10.08 15.01 30.41
CA SER A 131 -9.65 13.62 30.20
C SER A 131 -8.30 13.48 29.48
N PHE A 132 -7.31 12.92 30.19
CA PHE A 132 -5.96 12.65 29.69
C PHE A 132 -5.78 11.26 29.05
N SER A 133 -6.87 10.61 28.59
CA SER A 133 -6.77 9.30 27.94
C SER A 133 -6.11 9.39 26.56
N ASN A 134 -4.78 9.28 26.54
CA ASN A 134 -3.94 9.35 25.34
C ASN A 134 -3.74 7.99 24.66
N ARG A 135 -4.31 6.89 25.20
CA ARG A 135 -4.15 5.52 24.68
C ARG A 135 -5.08 5.27 23.50
N MET A 136 -4.74 5.84 22.34
CA MET A 136 -5.48 5.56 21.12
C MET A 136 -5.09 4.19 20.57
N ASN A 137 -6.05 3.49 20.00
CA ASN A 137 -5.84 2.29 19.22
C ASN A 137 -6.88 2.29 18.09
N ILE A 138 -6.43 2.50 16.86
CA ILE A 138 -7.25 2.49 15.65
C ILE A 138 -6.80 1.33 14.77
N SER A 139 -7.69 0.37 14.52
CA SER A 139 -7.52 -0.67 13.52
C SER A 139 -7.88 -0.10 12.15
N LEU A 140 -7.01 -0.31 11.17
CA LEU A 140 -7.11 0.19 9.80
C LEU A 140 -7.14 -0.99 8.83
N TYR A 141 -7.99 -0.88 7.82
CA TYR A 141 -8.21 -1.89 6.79
C TYR A 141 -8.08 -1.23 5.43
N PHE A 142 -7.19 -1.71 4.56
CA PHE A 142 -6.89 -1.12 3.26
C PHE A 142 -6.81 -2.18 2.16
N THR A 143 -7.72 -2.14 1.20
CA THR A 143 -7.55 -2.87 -0.06
C THR A 143 -6.57 -2.10 -0.95
N LYS A 144 -5.60 -2.80 -1.55
CA LYS A 144 -4.66 -2.19 -2.50
C LYS A 144 -5.44 -1.79 -3.76
N GLN A 145 -5.54 -0.50 -4.05
CA GLN A 145 -6.32 0.05 -5.17
C GLN A 145 -5.46 0.37 -6.40
N PHE A 146 -4.15 0.48 -6.22
CA PHE A 146 -3.22 0.87 -7.29
C PHE A 146 -2.21 -0.24 -7.57
N GLU A 147 -2.34 -0.83 -8.75
CA GLU A 147 -1.40 -1.80 -9.28
C GLU A 147 -0.29 -1.06 -10.03
N TYR A 148 0.90 -1.04 -9.42
CA TYR A 148 2.10 -0.58 -10.10
C TYR A 148 2.65 -1.74 -10.94
N ASN A 149 2.32 -1.75 -12.23
CA ASN A 149 2.96 -2.61 -13.20
C ASN A 149 4.46 -2.29 -13.26
N THR A 150 5.27 -3.11 -12.59
CA THR A 150 6.71 -3.18 -12.84
C THR A 150 6.91 -3.90 -14.17
N THR A 151 6.88 -3.15 -15.27
CA THR A 151 7.15 -3.68 -16.62
C THR A 151 8.64 -3.93 -16.81
N SER A 152 9.14 -4.96 -16.15
CA SER A 152 10.40 -5.68 -16.33
C SER A 152 10.41 -6.80 -15.29
N ASP A 153 11.09 -7.93 -15.54
CA ASP A 153 11.12 -9.13 -14.69
C ASP A 153 11.90 -8.98 -13.36
N THR A 154 11.86 -7.78 -12.77
CA THR A 154 12.32 -7.52 -11.42
C THR A 154 11.21 -7.87 -10.44
N VAL A 155 11.49 -8.86 -9.58
CA VAL A 155 10.74 -9.17 -8.35
C VAL A 155 10.25 -7.88 -7.69
N SER A 156 9.04 -7.84 -7.12
CA SER A 156 8.49 -6.64 -6.48
C SER A 156 9.36 -6.11 -5.32
N ILE A 157 10.37 -5.29 -5.64
CA ILE A 157 11.37 -4.75 -4.69
C ILE A 157 10.78 -3.56 -3.94
N GLY A 158 9.83 -3.82 -3.04
CA GLY A 158 9.29 -2.79 -2.18
C GLY A 158 8.41 -3.33 -1.07
N ASN A 159 8.35 -2.57 0.01
CA ASN A 159 7.60 -2.92 1.21
C ASN A 159 6.32 -2.11 1.29
N LEU A 160 5.25 -2.73 1.78
CA LEU A 160 4.03 -2.04 2.15
C LEU A 160 4.14 -1.58 3.61
N THR A 161 3.79 -0.33 3.88
CA THR A 161 3.75 0.23 5.23
C THR A 161 2.40 0.87 5.50
N CYS A 162 1.83 0.61 6.68
CA CYS A 162 0.78 1.47 7.21
C CYS A 162 1.44 2.73 7.74
N SER A 163 1.14 3.86 7.12
CA SER A 163 1.73 5.15 7.44
C SER A 163 0.66 6.13 7.88
N TYR A 164 1.08 7.08 8.70
CA TYR A 164 0.30 8.26 9.05
C TYR A 164 0.97 9.51 8.48
N TYR A 165 0.19 10.55 8.21
CA TYR A 165 0.72 11.85 7.82
C TYR A 165 1.03 12.67 9.07
N ASN A 166 2.32 12.89 9.31
CA ASN A 166 2.81 13.72 10.39
C ASN A 166 2.70 15.20 9.98
N THR A 167 1.66 15.88 10.46
CA THR A 167 1.37 17.28 10.13
C THR A 167 2.44 18.26 10.64
N SER A 168 3.23 17.88 11.65
CA SER A 168 4.35 18.70 12.16
C SER A 168 5.58 18.67 11.25
N THR A 169 5.80 17.58 10.51
CA THR A 169 6.92 17.42 9.56
C THR A 169 6.48 17.44 8.10
N ALA A 170 5.17 17.57 7.85
CA ALA A 170 4.53 17.49 6.54
C ALA A 170 4.88 16.22 5.74
N ASN A 171 5.13 15.09 6.41
CA ASN A 171 5.64 13.86 5.80
C ASN A 171 4.94 12.59 6.32
N TRP A 172 5.04 11.49 5.56
CA TRP A 172 4.49 10.19 5.92
C TRP A 172 5.46 9.35 6.75
N ASP A 173 5.00 8.90 7.91
CA ASP A 173 5.76 8.24 8.96
C ASP A 173 5.05 6.93 9.39
N GLU A 174 5.82 5.95 9.86
CA GLU A 174 5.33 4.64 10.29
C GLU A 174 5.27 4.48 11.82
N SER A 175 5.79 5.45 12.57
CA SER A 175 5.92 5.36 14.03
C SER A 175 4.58 5.24 14.75
N GLY A 176 4.49 4.30 15.69
CA GLY A 176 3.25 4.01 16.41
C GLY A 176 2.19 3.22 15.60
N CYS A 177 2.47 2.86 14.35
CA CYS A 177 1.68 1.93 13.56
C CYS A 177 2.34 0.53 13.51
N THR A 178 1.54 -0.53 13.39
CA THR A 178 2.02 -1.89 13.15
C THR A 178 2.28 -2.15 11.67
N LEU A 179 3.12 -3.14 11.37
CA LEU A 179 3.31 -3.62 10.00
C LEU A 179 1.99 -4.14 9.43
N PRO A 180 1.69 -3.89 8.14
CA PRO A 180 0.46 -4.36 7.51
C PRO A 180 0.46 -5.87 7.33
N ILE A 181 -0.55 -6.54 7.88
CA ILE A 181 -0.80 -7.98 7.74
C ILE A 181 -1.77 -8.18 6.58
N TYR A 182 -1.40 -9.02 5.60
CA TYR A 182 -2.27 -9.33 4.48
C TYR A 182 -3.33 -10.37 4.86
N ASN A 183 -4.61 -10.01 4.71
CA ASN A 183 -5.76 -10.88 4.89
C ASN A 183 -6.26 -11.34 3.52
N SER A 184 -5.94 -12.58 3.16
CA SER A 184 -6.26 -13.18 1.85
C SER A 184 -7.76 -13.46 1.65
N LEU A 185 -8.55 -13.64 2.72
CA LEU A 185 -9.99 -13.86 2.63
C LEU A 185 -10.74 -12.61 2.11
N PHE A 186 -10.25 -11.42 2.48
CA PHE A 186 -10.83 -10.13 2.09
C PHE A 186 -9.99 -9.35 1.07
N ASN A 187 -8.83 -9.89 0.65
CA ASN A 187 -7.86 -9.25 -0.27
C ASN A 187 -7.45 -7.83 0.17
N ARG A 188 -7.04 -7.68 1.43
CA ARG A 188 -6.70 -6.38 2.03
C ARG A 188 -5.57 -6.49 3.04
N TYR A 189 -5.01 -5.35 3.41
CA TYR A 189 -4.02 -5.21 4.46
C TYR A 189 -4.68 -4.65 5.72
N GLU A 190 -4.26 -5.16 6.88
CA GLU A 190 -4.79 -4.82 8.19
C GLU A 190 -3.64 -4.43 9.12
N CYS A 191 -3.83 -3.34 9.88
CA CYS A 191 -2.83 -2.83 10.82
C CYS A 191 -3.52 -2.04 11.93
N SER A 192 -2.76 -1.60 12.93
CA SER A 192 -3.25 -0.73 13.99
C SER A 192 -2.27 0.41 14.28
N CYS A 193 -2.79 1.57 14.66
CA CYS A 193 -1.98 2.73 15.03
C CYS A 193 -2.38 3.28 16.42
N ASN A 194 -1.42 3.88 17.13
CA ASN A 194 -1.57 4.34 18.51
C ASN A 194 -1.98 5.83 18.69
N HIS A 195 -2.44 6.47 17.61
CA HIS A 195 -2.79 7.89 17.53
C HIS A 195 -3.90 8.11 16.48
N LEU A 196 -4.34 9.35 16.24
CA LEU A 196 -5.43 9.69 15.31
C LEU A 196 -5.05 10.91 14.44
N THR A 197 -5.01 10.70 13.12
CA THR A 197 -4.64 11.70 12.10
C THR A 197 -5.09 11.17 10.73
N THR A 198 -4.42 11.56 9.66
CA THR A 198 -4.53 11.02 8.30
C THR A 198 -3.67 9.76 8.12
N PHE A 199 -4.22 8.69 7.55
CA PHE A 199 -3.63 7.36 7.39
C PHE A 199 -3.77 6.82 5.97
N ALA A 200 -2.81 6.00 5.55
CA ALA A 200 -2.88 5.23 4.31
C ALA A 200 -1.94 4.01 4.31
N LEU A 201 -2.18 3.11 3.36
CA LEU A 201 -1.20 2.11 2.95
C LEU A 201 -0.29 2.72 1.87
N LEU A 202 1.02 2.69 2.13
CA LEU A 202 2.05 3.15 1.20
C LEU A 202 2.89 1.98 0.70
N PHE A 203 3.39 2.09 -0.54
CA PHE A 203 4.39 1.20 -1.11
C PHE A 203 5.71 1.95 -1.25
N THR A 204 6.75 1.47 -0.58
CA THR A 204 8.09 2.06 -0.61
C THR A 204 9.01 1.19 -1.46
N ILE A 205 9.57 1.75 -2.54
CA ILE A 205 10.60 1.09 -3.35
C ILE A 205 11.93 1.12 -2.59
N ASP A 206 12.60 -0.03 -2.46
CA ASP A 206 13.95 -0.09 -1.87
C ASP A 206 15.02 0.12 -2.97
N PRO A 207 15.72 1.27 -2.99
CA PRO A 207 16.75 1.54 -4.00
C PRO A 207 18.01 0.69 -3.84
N SER A 208 18.28 0.14 -2.65
CA SER A 208 19.49 -0.66 -2.38
C SER A 208 19.43 -2.05 -3.02
N LEU A 209 18.22 -2.54 -3.26
CA LEU A 209 17.97 -3.82 -3.92
C LEU A 209 17.85 -3.68 -5.45
N SER A 210 17.59 -2.48 -5.97
CA SER A 210 17.62 -2.15 -7.41
C SER A 210 19.02 -2.35 -8.03
N THR A 211 20.09 -2.17 -7.25
CA THR A 211 21.49 -2.17 -7.73
C THR A 211 22.18 -3.54 -7.75
N LYS A 212 21.55 -4.61 -7.25
CA LYS A 212 22.18 -5.95 -7.17
C LYS A 212 22.14 -6.79 -8.45
N HIS A 213 21.56 -6.29 -9.54
CA HIS A 213 21.37 -7.06 -10.78
C HIS A 213 22.10 -6.47 -12.01
N SER A 214 23.05 -5.55 -11.81
CA SER A 214 23.74 -4.83 -12.89
C SER A 214 25.21 -5.26 -13.11
N THR A 215 25.69 -6.31 -12.45
CA THR A 215 27.12 -6.69 -12.39
C THR A 215 27.45 -8.04 -13.02
N TYR A 216 26.66 -8.51 -14.01
CA TYR A 216 26.90 -9.79 -14.71
C TYR A 216 27.01 -9.69 -16.24
N GLU A 217 27.28 -8.51 -16.81
CA GLU A 217 27.71 -8.39 -18.22
C GLU A 217 28.81 -7.32 -18.39
N SER A 218 30.09 -7.70 -18.17
CA SER A 218 31.29 -7.04 -18.77
C SER A 218 32.62 -7.69 -18.37
N THR A 219 32.86 -8.94 -18.77
CA THR A 219 34.18 -9.58 -18.96
C THR A 219 33.92 -10.90 -19.70
N THR A 220 34.45 -11.22 -20.88
CA THR A 220 35.70 -10.81 -21.53
C THR A 220 35.58 -10.75 -23.06
N LEU A 221 36.17 -9.72 -23.68
CA LEU A 221 36.62 -9.78 -25.07
C LEU A 221 38.05 -9.23 -25.17
N ILE A 222 38.79 -9.79 -26.15
CA ILE A 222 40.14 -9.48 -26.66
C ILE A 222 41.23 -10.49 -26.25
N SER A 223 41.52 -11.39 -27.20
CA SER A 223 42.89 -11.76 -27.57
C SER A 223 42.91 -11.96 -29.09
N SER A 224 43.65 -11.12 -29.80
CA SER A 224 43.62 -11.00 -31.26
C SER A 224 44.54 -12.00 -31.99
N ALA A 225 44.29 -12.20 -33.28
CA ALA A 225 44.96 -13.18 -34.13
C ALA A 225 46.40 -12.82 -34.55
N MET A 226 47.21 -13.85 -34.83
CA MET A 226 48.27 -13.99 -35.86
C MET A 226 48.81 -15.45 -35.73
N SER A 227 49.27 -16.17 -36.74
CA SER A 227 49.49 -15.89 -38.18
C SER A 227 49.53 -17.22 -38.97
N THR A 228 49.22 -17.19 -40.27
CA THR A 228 49.39 -18.34 -41.20
C THR A 228 50.86 -18.71 -41.42
N ASN A 229 51.16 -20.01 -41.64
CA ASN A 229 52.28 -20.47 -42.48
C ASN A 229 52.06 -21.90 -42.98
N THR A 230 52.71 -22.25 -44.09
CA THR A 230 52.33 -23.35 -44.98
C THR A 230 53.44 -24.40 -45.20
N ILE A 231 53.01 -25.65 -45.44
CA ILE A 231 53.64 -26.68 -46.32
C ILE A 231 54.79 -27.58 -45.79
N SER A 232 54.59 -28.90 -46.00
CA SER A 232 55.54 -30.03 -46.08
C SER A 232 56.14 -30.56 -44.75
N SER A 233 56.45 -31.87 -44.57
CA SER A 233 56.62 -32.97 -45.55
C SER A 233 56.40 -34.38 -44.95
N LEU A 234 56.05 -35.39 -45.79
CA LEU A 234 56.56 -36.80 -45.84
C LEU A 234 56.54 -37.70 -44.56
N GLN A 235 56.27 -39.02 -44.55
CA GLN A 235 55.83 -40.05 -45.54
C GLN A 235 55.50 -41.39 -44.80
N ASN A 236 55.07 -42.43 -45.53
CA ASN A 236 55.16 -43.90 -45.21
C ASN A 236 54.08 -44.50 -44.25
N HIS A 237 53.18 -45.38 -44.72
CA HIS A 237 53.31 -46.87 -44.97
C HIS A 237 53.03 -47.70 -43.69
N SER A 238 52.24 -48.80 -43.64
CA SER A 238 51.47 -49.57 -44.65
C SER A 238 50.40 -50.48 -43.99
N SER A 239 49.45 -51.02 -44.78
CA SER A 239 48.79 -52.34 -44.60
C SER A 239 47.83 -52.58 -43.39
N SER A 240 46.80 -53.44 -43.42
CA SER A 240 46.03 -54.14 -44.49
C SER A 240 44.96 -55.09 -43.89
N ILE A 241 43.83 -55.33 -44.58
CA ILE A 241 42.98 -56.57 -44.53
C ILE A 241 42.23 -56.84 -43.19
N SER A 242 41.12 -57.59 -43.10
CA SER A 242 39.90 -57.83 -43.91
C SER A 242 39.09 -58.94 -43.22
N SER A 243 37.76 -58.87 -43.14
CA SER A 243 36.87 -60.05 -43.22
C SER A 243 35.38 -59.66 -43.22
N ASP A 244 34.66 -60.13 -44.23
CA ASP A 244 33.20 -60.03 -44.38
C ASP A 244 32.39 -60.90 -43.39
N VAL A 245 31.07 -60.69 -43.28
CA VAL A 245 30.02 -61.61 -43.81
C VAL A 245 28.60 -61.32 -43.21
N GLN A 246 27.69 -60.93 -44.11
CA GLN A 246 26.23 -61.19 -44.23
C GLN A 246 25.19 -60.97 -43.10
N THR A 247 24.26 -60.04 -43.39
CA THR A 247 22.80 -60.25 -43.62
C THR A 247 22.07 -61.36 -42.83
N THR A 248 21.06 -61.06 -41.98
CA THR A 248 19.58 -61.05 -42.21
C THR A 248 18.84 -60.97 -40.83
N THR A 249 17.54 -60.72 -40.62
CA THR A 249 16.31 -60.50 -41.46
C THR A 249 15.29 -59.57 -40.74
N LEU A 250 14.07 -59.42 -41.29
CA LEU A 250 12.83 -58.90 -40.66
C LEU A 250 12.29 -59.88 -39.56
N SER A 251 11.30 -59.60 -38.69
CA SER A 251 10.06 -58.79 -38.83
C SER A 251 9.37 -58.43 -37.51
N ASP A 252 8.61 -57.32 -37.53
CA ASP A 252 7.32 -57.01 -36.85
C ASP A 252 6.88 -57.81 -35.60
N PHE A 253 6.79 -57.14 -34.44
CA PHE A 253 5.53 -56.65 -33.83
C PHE A 253 5.78 -55.79 -32.58
#